data_AF-A0A956E2Q0-F1
#
_entry.id   AF-A0A956E2Q0-F1
#
_cell.length_a   1.000
_cell.length_b   1.000
_cell.length_c   1.000
_cell.angle_alpha   90.00
_cell.angle_beta   90.00
_cell.angle_gamma   90.00
#
_symmetry.space_group_name_H-M   'P 1'
#
loop_
_entity.id
_entity.type
_entity.pdbx_description
1 polymer ?
#
loop_
_entity_poly.entity_id
_entity_poly.type
_entity_poly.pdbx_seq_one_letter_code
_entity_poly.pdbx_strand_id
1 'polypeptide(L)'
;MSGGRHQRSFKNYLLDPHFQLKYTGYLVLIAIALSAALGVILWRTSDAVISQSQKSVTLGEEVVKRGRDVVEESKKVSQVVKMNIVKDPDYKDNPALREAFDEDAKKQDERLNQQQADLEAQANRLKEQSTQLAQQRSTMALALTGVLVALVLLIGVAGIIVTHRVAGPIFKMKRHLREVGEGQLKVPNGLRKGDELVHFFETFADMVRDLRKRQESEIAMLDEALESLRGKAADEDLKPLEDLRKEMQDALG
;
A
#
# COMPACT_ATOMS: atom_id res chain seq x y z
N MET A 1 1.45 -19.66 45.34
CA MET A 1 1.05 -19.11 44.02
C MET A 1 2.31 -18.83 43.22
N SER A 2 2.57 -19.59 42.15
CA SER A 2 3.61 -19.23 41.18
C SER A 2 3.13 -19.67 39.81
N GLY A 3 2.59 -18.72 39.06
CA GLY A 3 2.13 -18.92 37.69
C GLY A 3 3.34 -18.93 36.75
N GLY A 4 3.69 -20.11 36.26
CA GLY A 4 4.69 -20.27 35.21
C GLY A 4 4.25 -19.54 33.94
N ARG A 5 4.97 -18.48 33.57
CA ARG A 5 4.86 -17.86 32.24
C ARG A 5 5.38 -18.85 31.22
N HIS A 6 4.48 -19.54 30.52
CA HIS A 6 4.81 -20.20 29.27
C HIS A 6 5.14 -19.13 28.22
N GLN A 7 6.43 -18.86 28.05
CA GLN A 7 6.97 -18.16 26.88
C GLN A 7 6.64 -19.00 25.64
N ARG A 8 5.67 -18.53 24.85
CA ARG A 8 5.29 -19.17 23.59
C ARG A 8 6.33 -18.82 22.54
N SER A 9 7.08 -19.81 22.06
CA SER A 9 8.08 -19.60 21.03
C SER A 9 7.41 -19.28 19.69
N PHE A 10 7.96 -18.31 18.96
CA PHE A 10 7.51 -17.89 17.63
C PHE A 10 7.52 -19.02 16.59
N LYS A 11 8.19 -20.14 16.88
CA LYS A 11 8.29 -21.30 16.00
C LYS A 11 6.95 -22.03 15.81
N ASN A 12 5.98 -21.82 16.71
CA ASN A 12 4.66 -22.46 16.63
C ASN A 12 3.61 -21.70 15.78
N TYR A 13 3.99 -20.58 15.14
CA TYR A 13 3.07 -19.78 14.32
C TYR A 13 2.88 -20.34 12.89
N LEU A 14 3.79 -21.23 12.44
CA LEU A 14 3.78 -21.83 11.11
C LEU A 14 3.23 -23.27 11.18
N LEU A 15 2.00 -23.45 11.64
CA LEU A 15 1.36 -24.79 11.66
C LEU A 15 0.88 -25.23 10.26
N ASP A 16 0.70 -24.29 9.32
CA ASP A 16 0.38 -24.59 7.92
C ASP A 16 0.89 -23.48 6.96
N PRO A 17 2.17 -23.52 6.55
CA PRO A 17 2.81 -22.47 5.75
C PRO A 17 2.15 -22.27 4.39
N HIS A 18 1.60 -23.33 3.80
CA HIS A 18 1.14 -23.32 2.41
C HIS A 18 -0.12 -22.48 2.21
N PHE A 19 -1.08 -22.56 3.15
CA PHE A 19 -2.30 -21.76 3.10
C PHE A 19 -2.01 -20.29 3.41
N GLN A 20 -1.21 -20.02 4.45
CA GLN A 20 -0.85 -18.65 4.86
C GLN A 20 -0.07 -17.91 3.76
N LEU A 21 0.92 -18.57 3.17
CA LEU A 21 1.75 -17.97 2.11
C LEU A 21 0.96 -17.73 0.83
N LYS A 22 -0.02 -18.57 0.49
CA LYS A 22 -0.81 -18.39 -0.73
C LYS A 22 -1.65 -17.11 -0.69
N TYR A 23 -2.46 -16.92 0.37
CA TYR A 23 -3.33 -15.75 0.48
C TYR A 23 -2.58 -14.48 0.86
N THR A 24 -1.61 -14.57 1.77
CA THR A 24 -0.73 -13.43 2.08
C THR A 24 0.08 -13.04 0.83
N GLY A 25 0.54 -14.03 0.06
CA GLY A 25 1.23 -13.79 -1.21
C GLY A 25 0.36 -13.05 -2.23
N TYR A 26 -0.91 -13.44 -2.38
CA TYR A 26 -1.85 -12.69 -3.23
C TYR A 26 -2.07 -11.25 -2.75
N LEU A 27 -2.24 -11.03 -1.44
CA LEU A 27 -2.38 -9.68 -0.87
C LEU A 27 -1.15 -8.82 -1.12
N VAL A 28 0.04 -9.36 -0.87
CA VAL A 28 1.32 -8.67 -1.08
C VAL A 28 1.52 -8.39 -2.56
N LEU A 29 1.19 -9.32 -3.46
CA LEU A 29 1.31 -9.12 -4.91
C LEU A 29 0.42 -7.97 -5.39
N ILE A 30 -0.84 -7.93 -4.93
CA ILE A 30 -1.76 -6.82 -5.24
C ILE A 30 -1.19 -5.50 -4.69
N ALA A 31 -0.68 -5.49 -3.45
CA ALA A 31 -0.09 -4.29 -2.86
C ALA A 31 1.15 -3.81 -3.64
N ILE A 32 2.00 -4.72 -4.10
CA ILE A 32 3.16 -4.41 -4.95
C ILE A 32 2.70 -3.86 -6.29
N ALA A 33 1.70 -4.47 -6.93
CA ALA A 33 1.18 -4.01 -8.21
C ALA A 33 0.60 -2.60 -8.13
N LEU A 34 -0.20 -2.32 -7.08
CA LEU A 34 -0.73 -0.98 -6.81
C LEU A 34 0.38 0.03 -6.52
N SER A 35 1.37 -0.35 -5.71
CA SER A 35 2.51 0.51 -5.38
C SER A 35 3.37 0.83 -6.61
N ALA A 36 3.58 -0.16 -7.47
CA ALA A 36 4.32 0.00 -8.72
C ALA A 36 3.56 0.90 -9.70
N ALA A 37 2.24 0.70 -9.85
CA ALA A 37 1.40 1.56 -10.69
C ALA A 37 1.45 3.03 -10.23
N LEU A 38 1.30 3.26 -8.92
CA LEU A 38 1.39 4.59 -8.33
C LEU A 38 2.78 5.21 -8.52
N GLY A 39 3.84 4.41 -8.30
CA GLY A 39 5.22 4.83 -8.50
C GLY A 39 5.52 5.24 -9.96
N VAL A 40 5.00 4.49 -10.93
CA VAL A 40 5.15 4.82 -12.37
C VAL A 40 4.44 6.12 -12.72
N ILE A 41 3.20 6.33 -12.23
CA ILE A 41 2.45 7.57 -12.46
C ILE A 41 3.23 8.76 -11.92
N LEU A 42 3.69 8.68 -10.67
CA LEU A 42 4.45 9.75 -10.03
C LEU A 42 5.77 10.03 -10.75
N TRP A 43 6.47 8.99 -11.20
CA TRP A 43 7.72 9.16 -11.94
C TRP A 43 7.48 9.88 -13.27
N ARG A 44 6.46 9.48 -14.04
CA ARG A 44 6.10 10.13 -15.31
C ARG A 44 5.71 11.60 -15.12
N THR A 45 4.89 11.90 -14.13
CA THR A 45 4.48 13.28 -13.83
C THR A 45 5.67 14.12 -13.37
N SER A 46 6.57 13.55 -12.56
CA SER A 46 7.75 14.25 -12.05
C SER A 46 8.76 14.61 -13.15
N ASP A 47 9.03 13.67 -14.05
CA ASP A 47 9.98 13.89 -15.15
C ASP A 47 9.47 14.96 -16.13
N ALA A 48 8.16 15.00 -16.39
CA ALA A 48 7.54 16.04 -17.22
C ALA A 48 7.70 17.44 -16.60
N VAL A 49 7.46 17.58 -15.29
CA VAL A 49 7.59 18.87 -14.58
C VAL A 49 9.05 19.34 -14.55
N ILE A 50 10.01 18.46 -14.31
CA ILE A 50 11.44 18.82 -14.28
C ILE A 50 11.92 19.23 -15.68
N SER A 51 11.56 18.47 -16.71
CA SER A 51 11.93 18.83 -18.08
C SER A 51 11.35 20.19 -18.48
N GLN A 52 10.11 20.47 -18.08
CA GLN A 52 9.47 21.77 -18.31
C GLN A 52 10.18 22.90 -17.54
N SER A 53 10.56 22.66 -16.28
CA SER A 53 11.31 23.62 -15.47
C SER A 53 12.66 23.97 -16.09
N GLN A 54 13.44 22.97 -16.52
CA GLN A 54 14.74 23.19 -17.18
C GLN A 54 14.59 24.01 -18.47
N LYS A 55 13.60 23.69 -19.31
CA LYS A 55 13.29 24.48 -20.52
C LYS A 55 12.92 25.92 -20.20
N SER A 56 12.21 26.15 -19.09
CA SER A 56 11.83 27.49 -18.65
C SER A 56 13.04 28.31 -18.19
N VAL A 57 14.02 27.67 -17.53
CA VAL A 57 15.28 28.32 -17.16
C VAL A 57 16.09 28.69 -18.40
N THR A 58 16.26 27.76 -19.35
CA THR A 58 17.00 28.04 -20.59
C THR A 58 16.34 29.14 -21.43
N LEU A 59 15.00 29.14 -21.49
CA LEU A 59 14.25 30.20 -22.16
C LEU A 59 14.44 31.55 -21.45
N GLY A 60 14.42 31.57 -20.11
CA GLY A 60 14.69 32.77 -19.32
C GLY A 60 16.10 33.33 -19.56
N GLU A 61 17.12 32.47 -19.62
CA GLU A 61 18.49 32.86 -19.95
C GLU A 61 18.61 33.45 -21.37
N GLU A 62 17.89 32.87 -22.34
CA GLU A 62 17.84 33.41 -23.70
C GLU A 62 17.15 34.78 -23.76
N VAL A 63 16.03 34.95 -23.05
CA VAL A 63 15.30 36.22 -22.97
C VAL A 63 16.18 37.30 -22.34
N VAL A 64 16.90 36.99 -21.26
CA VAL A 64 17.87 37.91 -20.64
C VAL A 64 18.96 38.31 -21.62
N LYS A 65 19.51 37.36 -22.38
CA LYS A 65 20.55 37.63 -23.38
C LYS A 65 20.04 38.55 -24.49
N ARG A 66 18.87 38.24 -25.07
CA ARG A 66 18.24 39.09 -26.09
C ARG A 66 17.94 40.49 -25.55
N GLY A 67 17.52 40.60 -24.28
CA GLY A 67 17.34 41.88 -23.61
C GLY A 67 18.63 42.72 -23.59
N ARG A 68 19.78 42.12 -23.25
CA ARG A 68 21.08 42.83 -23.29
C ARG A 68 21.43 43.31 -24.68
N ASP A 69 21.22 42.47 -25.69
CA ASP A 69 21.48 42.83 -27.08
C ASP A 69 20.62 44.03 -27.51
N VAL A 70 19.35 44.07 -27.10
CA VAL A 70 18.43 45.21 -27.34
C VAL A 70 18.92 46.48 -26.63
N VAL A 71 19.38 46.40 -25.38
CA VAL A 71 19.96 47.54 -24.67
C VAL A 71 21.21 48.06 -25.39
N GLU A 72 22.09 47.17 -25.85
CA GLU A 72 23.31 47.54 -26.57
C GLU A 72 23.00 48.17 -27.93
N GLU A 73 22.08 47.57 -28.69
CA GLU A 73 21.62 48.08 -29.98
C GLU A 73 20.96 49.46 -29.84
N SER A 74 20.11 49.66 -28.81
CA SER A 74 19.48 50.96 -28.53
C SER A 74 20.53 52.05 -28.29
N LYS A 75 21.60 51.74 -27.54
CA LYS A 75 22.71 52.69 -27.31
C LYS A 75 23.43 53.06 -28.59
N LYS A 76 23.70 52.09 -29.47
CA LYS A 76 24.32 52.32 -30.79
C LYS A 76 23.43 53.19 -31.67
N VAL A 77 22.14 52.88 -31.75
CA VAL A 77 21.17 53.67 -32.53
C VAL A 77 21.09 55.09 -32.01
N SER A 78 20.99 55.28 -30.68
CA SER A 78 20.99 56.59 -30.04
C SER A 78 22.24 57.41 -30.39
N GLN A 79 23.43 56.79 -30.35
CA GLN A 79 24.68 57.44 -30.76
C GLN A 79 24.70 57.87 -32.23
N VAL A 80 24.18 57.04 -33.14
CA VAL A 80 24.10 57.38 -34.58
C VAL A 80 23.16 58.56 -34.80
N VAL A 81 21.98 58.55 -34.16
CA VAL A 81 21.03 59.67 -34.25
C VAL A 81 21.64 60.96 -33.70
N LYS A 82 22.30 60.89 -32.54
CA LYS A 82 23.03 62.03 -31.97
C LYS A 82 24.09 62.57 -32.92
N MET A 83 24.89 61.69 -33.53
CA MET A 83 25.93 62.09 -34.48
C MET A 83 25.33 62.74 -35.74
N ASN A 84 24.17 62.27 -36.21
CA ASN A 84 23.47 62.89 -37.35
C ASN A 84 22.93 64.28 -37.00
N ILE A 85 22.30 64.47 -35.83
CA ILE A 85 21.82 65.79 -35.36
C ILE A 85 22.98 66.79 -35.22
N VAL A 86 24.18 66.34 -34.85
CA VAL A 86 25.36 67.21 -34.73
C VAL A 86 25.95 67.59 -36.10
N LYS A 87 25.84 66.72 -37.10
CA LYS A 87 26.43 66.90 -38.44
C LYS A 87 25.50 67.61 -39.44
N ASP A 88 24.20 67.62 -39.19
CA ASP A 88 23.20 68.18 -40.10
C ASP A 88 23.29 69.73 -40.15
N PRO A 89 23.51 70.34 -41.34
CA PRO A 89 23.60 71.79 -41.49
C PRO A 89 22.37 72.58 -41.01
N ASP A 90 21.18 71.98 -41.09
CA ASP A 90 19.91 72.67 -40.78
C ASP A 90 19.59 72.67 -39.27
N TYR A 91 20.13 71.70 -38.53
CA TYR A 91 19.87 71.51 -37.09
C TYR A 91 21.09 71.76 -36.20
N LYS A 92 22.25 72.09 -36.80
CA LYS A 92 23.52 72.27 -36.09
C LYS A 92 23.47 73.32 -34.97
N ASP A 93 22.65 74.34 -35.16
CA ASP A 93 22.55 75.52 -34.29
C ASP A 93 21.27 75.54 -33.44
N ASN A 94 20.53 74.43 -33.37
CA ASN A 94 19.33 74.30 -32.52
C ASN A 94 19.64 73.56 -31.21
N PRO A 95 19.96 74.27 -30.11
CA PRO A 95 20.28 73.66 -28.83
C PRO A 95 19.08 72.93 -28.20
N ALA A 96 17.85 73.41 -28.43
CA ALA A 96 16.64 72.86 -27.84
C ALA A 96 16.33 71.42 -28.33
N LEU A 97 16.56 71.13 -29.62
CA LEU A 97 16.34 69.79 -30.18
C LEU A 97 17.34 68.77 -29.63
N ARG A 98 18.61 69.16 -29.44
CA ARG A 98 19.63 68.30 -28.85
C ARG A 98 19.34 67.98 -27.40
N GLU A 99 18.91 68.97 -26.64
CA GLU A 99 18.55 68.80 -25.23
C GLU A 99 17.33 67.89 -25.07
N ALA A 100 16.28 68.09 -25.87
CA ALA A 100 15.11 67.23 -25.88
C ALA A 100 15.44 65.77 -26.25
N PHE A 101 16.27 65.56 -27.28
CA PHE A 101 16.72 64.22 -27.66
C PHE A 101 17.58 63.55 -26.57
N ASP A 102 18.52 64.29 -25.97
CA ASP A 102 19.36 63.77 -24.89
C ASP A 102 18.53 63.42 -23.64
N GLU A 103 17.47 64.18 -23.34
CA GLU A 103 16.53 63.87 -22.26
C GLU A 103 15.72 62.60 -22.55
N ASP A 104 15.15 62.46 -23.74
CA ASP A 104 14.36 61.30 -24.14
C ASP A 104 15.23 60.03 -24.25
N ALA A 105 16.44 60.14 -24.79
CA ALA A 105 17.40 59.05 -24.85
C ALA A 105 17.78 58.55 -23.45
N LYS A 106 17.99 59.45 -22.49
CA LYS A 106 18.24 59.08 -21.08
C LYS A 106 17.05 58.34 -20.47
N LYS A 107 15.82 58.86 -20.64
CA LYS A 107 14.61 58.19 -20.13
C LYS A 107 14.43 56.80 -20.75
N GLN A 108 14.71 56.66 -22.03
CA GLN A 108 14.61 55.38 -22.73
C GLN A 108 15.69 54.38 -22.25
N ASP A 109 16.93 54.83 -22.10
CA ASP A 109 18.03 54.01 -21.56
C ASP A 109 17.73 53.56 -20.12
N GLU A 110 17.24 54.45 -19.26
CA GLU A 110 16.81 54.11 -17.90
C GLU A 110 15.71 53.04 -17.91
N ARG A 111 14.69 53.20 -18.75
CA ARG A 111 13.60 52.22 -18.88
C ARG A 111 14.10 50.85 -19.37
N LEU A 112 14.96 50.83 -20.37
CA LEU A 112 15.52 49.59 -20.91
C LEU A 112 16.45 48.90 -19.91
N ASN A 113 17.26 49.66 -19.17
CA ASN A 113 18.10 49.12 -18.10
C ASN A 113 17.26 48.57 -16.94
N GLN A 114 16.14 49.22 -16.57
CA GLN A 114 15.20 48.71 -15.58
C GLN A 114 14.55 47.40 -16.04
N GLN A 115 14.04 47.36 -17.28
CA GLN A 115 13.48 46.13 -17.86
C GLN A 115 14.50 44.99 -17.90
N GLN A 116 15.75 45.29 -18.24
CA GLN A 116 16.83 44.31 -18.23
C GLN A 116 17.11 43.78 -16.82
N ALA A 117 17.16 44.66 -15.81
CA ALA A 117 17.34 44.26 -14.42
C ALA A 117 16.19 43.36 -13.93
N ASP A 118 14.94 43.67 -14.32
CA ASP A 118 13.78 42.85 -14.01
C ASP A 118 13.82 41.47 -14.68
N LEU A 119 14.27 41.38 -15.94
CA LEU A 119 14.45 40.11 -16.64
C LEU A 119 15.54 39.26 -15.97
N GLU A 120 16.64 39.87 -15.56
CA GLU A 120 17.72 39.19 -14.84
C GLU A 120 17.25 38.66 -13.48
N ALA A 121 16.50 39.47 -12.74
CA ALA A 121 15.88 39.05 -11.49
C ALA A 121 14.90 37.87 -11.70
N GLN A 122 14.09 37.90 -12.77
CA GLN A 122 13.17 36.81 -13.11
C GLN A 122 13.92 35.51 -13.46
N ALA A 123 14.96 35.59 -14.30
CA ALA A 123 15.76 34.43 -14.67
C ALA A 123 16.46 33.79 -13.46
N ASN A 124 16.99 34.61 -12.55
CA ASN A 124 17.59 34.12 -11.30
C ASN A 124 16.55 33.40 -10.42
N ARG A 125 15.34 33.96 -10.27
CA ARG A 125 14.25 33.30 -9.53
C ARG A 125 13.82 31.98 -10.16
N LEU A 126 13.70 31.92 -11.49
CA LEU A 126 13.39 30.70 -12.23
C LEU A 126 14.45 29.61 -11.98
N LYS A 127 15.72 29.99 -11.98
CA LYS A 127 16.84 29.08 -11.71
C LYS A 127 16.79 28.55 -10.27
N GLU A 128 16.60 29.43 -9.29
CA GLU A 128 16.42 29.03 -7.88
C GLU A 128 15.24 28.08 -7.71
N GLN A 129 14.07 28.42 -8.27
CA GLN A 129 12.89 27.55 -8.24
C GLN A 129 13.17 26.19 -8.87
N SER A 130 13.86 26.15 -10.02
CA SER A 130 14.22 24.87 -10.66
C SER A 130 15.11 23.99 -9.78
N THR A 131 16.10 24.58 -9.11
CA THR A 131 16.96 23.84 -8.18
C THR A 131 16.22 23.35 -6.95
N GLN A 132 15.33 24.16 -6.38
CA GLN A 132 14.49 23.79 -5.24
C GLN A 132 13.54 22.65 -5.62
N LEU A 133 12.89 22.72 -6.80
CA LEU A 133 12.03 21.65 -7.30
C LEU A 133 12.80 20.34 -7.48
N ALA A 134 14.03 20.38 -7.98
CA ALA A 134 14.87 19.20 -8.15
C ALA A 134 15.23 18.55 -6.79
N GLN A 135 15.55 19.35 -5.78
CA GLN A 135 15.82 18.87 -4.42
C GLN A 135 14.57 18.31 -3.75
N GLN A 136 13.47 19.07 -3.79
CA GLN A 136 12.19 18.64 -3.24
C GLN A 136 11.73 17.31 -3.86
N ARG A 137 11.94 17.11 -5.16
CA ARG A 137 11.63 15.85 -5.84
C ARG A 137 12.39 14.66 -5.28
N SER A 138 13.69 14.77 -5.01
CA SER A 138 14.47 13.63 -4.50
C SER A 138 14.01 13.25 -3.09
N THR A 139 13.75 14.24 -2.23
CA THR A 139 13.22 14.02 -0.89
C THR A 139 11.81 13.43 -0.92
N MET A 140 10.91 13.98 -1.74
CA MET A 140 9.56 13.44 -1.92
C MET A 140 9.58 12.01 -2.45
N ALA A 141 10.42 11.73 -3.45
CA ALA A 141 10.56 10.38 -4.02
C ALA A 141 11.03 9.38 -2.96
N LEU A 142 12.08 9.71 -2.20
CA LEU A 142 12.57 8.86 -1.11
C LEU A 142 11.51 8.63 -0.03
N ALA A 143 10.82 9.69 0.40
CA ALA A 143 9.77 9.61 1.41
C ALA A 143 8.61 8.73 0.94
N LEU A 144 8.12 8.94 -0.30
CA LEU A 144 7.03 8.15 -0.89
C LEU A 144 7.42 6.69 -1.09
N THR A 145 8.62 6.42 -1.61
CA THR A 145 9.12 5.04 -1.72
C THR A 145 9.20 4.39 -0.34
N GLY A 146 9.69 5.10 0.67
CA GLY A 146 9.70 4.62 2.06
C GLY A 146 8.31 4.27 2.58
N VAL A 147 7.32 5.15 2.36
CA VAL A 147 5.92 4.93 2.76
C VAL A 147 5.31 3.73 2.02
N LEU A 148 5.53 3.60 0.70
CA LEU A 148 5.02 2.48 -0.09
C LEU A 148 5.61 1.14 0.37
N VAL A 149 6.93 1.10 0.61
CA VAL A 149 7.59 -0.09 1.16
C VAL A 149 7.04 -0.44 2.54
N ALA A 150 6.92 0.55 3.42
CA ALA A 150 6.34 0.35 4.76
C ALA A 150 4.88 -0.16 4.68
N LEU A 151 4.08 0.36 3.75
CA LEU A 151 2.71 -0.09 3.52
C LEU A 151 2.65 -1.54 3.06
N VAL A 152 3.49 -1.94 2.09
CA VAL A 152 3.57 -3.34 1.61
C VAL A 152 3.96 -4.27 2.76
N LEU A 153 4.94 -3.88 3.58
CA LEU A 153 5.35 -4.65 4.76
C LEU A 153 4.23 -4.76 5.80
N LEU A 154 3.53 -3.66 6.09
CA LEU A 154 2.41 -3.64 7.03
C LEU A 154 1.28 -4.56 6.56
N ILE A 155 0.91 -4.48 5.28
CA ILE A 155 -0.10 -5.36 4.67
C ILE A 155 0.34 -6.83 4.76
N GLY A 156 1.62 -7.13 4.48
CA GLY A 156 2.16 -8.48 4.62
C GLY A 156 2.06 -9.01 6.05
N VAL A 157 2.47 -8.22 7.04
CA VAL A 157 2.38 -8.59 8.46
C VAL A 157 0.92 -8.77 8.88
N ALA A 158 0.03 -7.86 8.49
CA ALA A 158 -1.40 -7.96 8.77
C ALA A 158 -2.02 -9.23 8.15
N GLY A 159 -1.65 -9.55 6.89
CA GLY A 159 -2.09 -10.76 6.21
C GLY A 159 -1.68 -12.04 6.93
N ILE A 160 -0.45 -12.10 7.45
CA ILE A 160 0.03 -13.24 8.27
C ILE A 160 -0.79 -13.35 9.56
N ILE A 161 -1.00 -12.24 10.27
CA ILE A 161 -1.77 -12.23 11.53
C ILE A 161 -3.20 -12.72 11.30
N VAL A 162 -3.87 -12.20 10.28
CA VAL A 162 -5.25 -12.61 9.94
C VAL A 162 -5.29 -14.07 9.54
N THR A 163 -4.39 -14.52 8.65
CA THR A 163 -4.44 -15.89 8.16
C THR A 163 -4.12 -16.91 9.27
N HIS A 164 -3.32 -16.54 10.28
CA HIS A 164 -3.11 -17.39 11.45
C HIS A 164 -4.40 -17.61 12.26
N ARG A 165 -5.25 -16.60 12.41
CA ARG A 165 -6.54 -16.71 13.15
C ARG A 165 -7.54 -17.64 12.46
N VAL A 166 -7.28 -18.01 11.22
CA VAL A 166 -8.15 -18.89 10.40
C VAL A 166 -7.53 -20.27 10.21
N ALA A 167 -6.25 -20.35 9.82
CA ALA A 167 -5.60 -21.62 9.45
C ALA A 167 -5.50 -22.62 10.61
N GLY A 168 -5.18 -22.16 11.83
CA GLY A 168 -5.07 -23.02 13.02
C GLY A 168 -6.39 -23.74 13.36
N PRO A 169 -7.52 -23.01 13.46
CA PRO A 169 -8.84 -23.60 13.62
C PRO A 169 -9.22 -24.61 12.53
N ILE A 170 -8.96 -24.29 11.25
CA ILE A 170 -9.27 -25.19 10.14
C ILE A 170 -8.58 -26.54 10.31
N PHE A 171 -7.31 -26.55 10.73
CA PHE A 171 -6.56 -27.79 10.94
C PHE A 171 -7.21 -28.65 12.04
N LYS A 172 -7.58 -28.05 13.18
CA LYS A 172 -8.29 -28.76 14.27
C LYS A 172 -9.64 -29.29 13.81
N MET A 173 -10.39 -28.49 13.07
CA MET A 173 -11.69 -28.88 12.52
C MET A 173 -11.59 -30.08 11.58
N LYS A 174 -10.63 -30.07 10.66
CA LYS A 174 -10.41 -31.17 9.72
C LYS A 174 -10.14 -32.49 10.46
N ARG A 175 -9.37 -32.43 11.55
CA ARG A 175 -9.11 -33.60 12.40
C ARG A 175 -10.39 -34.12 13.05
N HIS A 176 -11.17 -33.27 13.71
CA HIS A 176 -12.41 -33.70 14.36
C HIS A 176 -13.49 -34.17 13.36
N LEU A 177 -13.59 -33.54 12.20
CA LEU A 177 -14.46 -34.02 11.11
C LEU A 177 -14.07 -35.42 10.65
N ARG A 178 -12.76 -35.72 10.61
CA ARG A 178 -12.29 -37.07 10.26
C ARG A 178 -12.58 -38.07 11.37
N GLU A 179 -12.36 -37.71 12.64
CA GLU A 179 -12.70 -38.56 13.80
C GLU A 179 -14.20 -38.94 13.78
N VAL A 180 -15.09 -37.97 13.53
CA VAL A 180 -16.53 -38.23 13.39
C VAL A 180 -16.84 -39.07 12.17
N GLY A 181 -16.16 -38.84 11.04
CA GLY A 181 -16.31 -39.66 9.82
C GLY A 181 -15.81 -41.10 9.98
N GLU A 182 -14.89 -41.34 10.91
CA GLU A 182 -14.41 -42.66 11.33
C GLU A 182 -15.33 -43.32 12.39
N GLY A 183 -16.46 -42.67 12.73
CA GLY A 183 -17.43 -43.17 13.70
C GLY A 183 -17.14 -42.79 15.16
N GLN A 184 -16.10 -42.01 15.43
CA GLN A 184 -15.75 -41.59 16.79
C GLN A 184 -16.53 -40.33 17.19
N LEU A 185 -17.55 -40.50 18.04
CA LEU A 185 -18.43 -39.44 18.54
C LEU A 185 -17.88 -38.77 19.81
N LYS A 186 -16.61 -38.37 19.76
CA LYS A 186 -15.94 -37.62 20.82
C LYS A 186 -16.31 -36.14 20.72
N VAL A 187 -16.88 -35.58 21.80
CA VAL A 187 -17.26 -34.17 21.81
C VAL A 187 -15.99 -33.29 21.71
N PRO A 188 -15.86 -32.46 20.67
CA PRO A 188 -14.66 -31.66 20.47
C PRO A 188 -14.49 -30.57 21.55
N ASN A 189 -13.24 -30.34 21.96
CA ASN A 189 -12.91 -29.18 22.82
C ASN A 189 -13.00 -27.88 22.01
N GLY A 190 -13.61 -26.84 22.59
CA GLY A 190 -13.83 -25.53 21.94
C GLY A 190 -12.57 -24.86 21.36
N LEU A 191 -12.78 -24.01 20.36
CA LEU A 191 -11.72 -23.16 19.79
C LEU A 191 -11.37 -21.96 20.69
N ARG A 192 -10.27 -21.27 20.37
CA ARG A 192 -9.88 -20.07 21.11
C ARG A 192 -10.86 -18.94 20.78
N LYS A 193 -11.35 -18.20 21.78
CA LYS A 193 -12.31 -17.08 21.61
C LYS A 193 -11.92 -16.01 20.58
N GLY A 194 -10.64 -15.93 20.22
CA GLY A 194 -10.12 -14.98 19.24
C GLY A 194 -10.01 -15.55 17.83
N ASP A 195 -10.52 -16.73 17.54
CA ASP A 195 -10.46 -17.32 16.20
C ASP A 195 -11.74 -16.98 15.42
N GLU A 196 -11.64 -16.81 14.09
CA GLU A 196 -12.79 -16.41 13.25
C GLU A 196 -13.84 -17.53 13.13
N LEU A 197 -13.43 -18.79 13.32
CA LEU A 197 -14.26 -19.98 13.11
C LEU A 197 -14.91 -20.51 14.40
N VAL A 198 -14.92 -19.73 15.49
CA VAL A 198 -15.50 -20.15 16.78
C VAL A 198 -16.97 -20.54 16.64
N HIS A 199 -17.80 -19.68 16.06
CA HIS A 199 -19.24 -19.96 15.91
C HIS A 199 -19.50 -21.19 15.04
N PHE A 200 -18.75 -21.33 13.94
CA PHE A 200 -18.83 -22.54 13.11
C PHE A 200 -18.52 -23.80 13.93
N PHE A 201 -17.45 -23.75 14.72
CA PHE A 201 -17.03 -24.88 15.53
C PHE A 201 -18.02 -25.23 16.64
N GLU A 202 -18.66 -24.23 17.25
CA GLU A 202 -19.74 -24.45 18.21
C GLU A 202 -20.91 -25.20 17.56
N THR A 203 -21.35 -24.76 16.38
CA THR A 203 -22.40 -25.47 15.62
C THR A 203 -21.97 -26.91 15.27
N PHE A 204 -20.71 -27.13 14.89
CA PHE A 204 -20.17 -28.47 14.64
C PHE A 204 -20.15 -29.32 15.93
N ALA A 205 -19.73 -28.75 17.07
CA ALA A 205 -19.70 -29.46 18.34
C ALA A 205 -21.12 -29.84 18.81
N ASP A 206 -22.11 -28.98 18.57
CA ASP A 206 -23.51 -29.25 18.86
C ASP A 206 -24.05 -30.41 18.01
N MET A 207 -23.73 -30.44 16.71
CA MET A 207 -24.05 -31.58 15.84
C MET A 207 -23.46 -32.89 16.37
N VAL A 208 -22.18 -32.91 16.77
CA VAL A 208 -21.55 -34.13 17.34
C VAL A 208 -22.23 -34.54 18.65
N ARG A 209 -22.63 -33.56 19.49
CA ARG A 209 -23.35 -33.84 20.73
C ARG A 209 -24.71 -34.48 20.47
N ASP A 210 -25.42 -34.04 19.44
CA ASP A 210 -26.73 -34.60 19.09
C ASP A 210 -26.61 -35.99 18.46
N LEU A 211 -25.58 -36.25 17.63
CA LEU A 211 -25.27 -37.60 17.14
C LEU A 211 -24.95 -38.55 18.30
N ARG A 212 -24.12 -38.09 19.24
CA ARG A 212 -23.77 -38.85 20.44
C ARG A 212 -25.01 -39.22 21.25
N LYS A 213 -25.90 -38.26 21.52
CA LYS A 213 -27.16 -38.50 22.25
C LYS A 213 -28.05 -39.54 21.55
N ARG A 214 -28.11 -39.51 20.22
CA ARG A 214 -28.87 -40.51 19.44
C ARG A 214 -28.27 -41.90 19.62
N GLN A 215 -26.95 -42.02 19.50
CA GLN A 215 -26.26 -43.30 19.70
C GLN A 215 -26.39 -43.83 21.13
N GLU A 216 -26.32 -42.96 22.14
CA GLU A 216 -26.60 -43.32 23.54
C GLU A 216 -28.03 -43.86 23.72
N SER A 217 -29.02 -43.24 23.06
CA SER A 217 -30.41 -43.72 23.07
C SER A 217 -30.58 -45.06 22.36
N GLU A 218 -29.89 -45.28 21.24
CA GLU A 218 -29.94 -46.55 20.50
C GLU A 218 -29.28 -47.70 21.27
N ILE A 219 -28.16 -47.44 21.96
CA ILE A 219 -27.53 -48.40 22.86
C ILE A 219 -28.48 -48.77 24.00
N ALA A 220 -29.17 -47.79 24.61
CA ALA A 220 -30.14 -48.05 25.67
C ALA A 220 -31.30 -48.95 25.19
N MET A 221 -31.82 -48.71 23.98
CA MET A 221 -32.85 -49.57 23.38
C MET A 221 -32.33 -50.99 23.10
N LEU A 222 -31.07 -51.11 22.66
CA LEU A 222 -30.42 -52.40 22.40
C LEU A 222 -30.18 -53.17 23.71
N ASP A 223 -29.83 -52.47 24.79
CA ASP A 223 -29.68 -53.03 26.14
C ASP A 223 -31.01 -53.63 26.65
N GLU A 224 -32.11 -52.88 26.54
CA GLU A 224 -33.45 -53.37 26.89
C GLU A 224 -33.86 -54.59 26.05
N ALA A 225 -33.58 -54.57 24.74
CA ALA A 225 -33.89 -55.68 23.84
C ALA A 225 -33.09 -56.94 24.20
N LEU A 226 -31.78 -56.81 24.42
CA LEU A 226 -30.90 -57.90 24.86
C LEU A 226 -31.38 -58.49 26.19
N GLU A 227 -31.77 -57.66 27.15
CA GLU A 227 -32.28 -58.11 28.44
C GLU A 227 -33.61 -58.87 28.31
N SER A 228 -34.50 -58.44 27.41
CA SER A 228 -35.78 -59.12 27.16
C SER A 228 -35.65 -60.50 26.49
N LEU A 229 -34.54 -60.72 25.76
CA LEU A 229 -34.21 -61.95 25.03
C LEU A 229 -33.35 -62.91 25.86
N ARG A 230 -32.70 -62.44 26.94
CA ARG A 230 -31.97 -63.30 27.88
C ARG A 230 -32.88 -64.40 28.42
N GLY A 231 -32.45 -65.65 28.23
CA GLY A 231 -33.21 -66.84 28.62
C GLY A 231 -34.31 -67.28 27.65
N LYS A 232 -34.54 -66.56 26.55
CA LYS A 232 -35.47 -66.95 25.47
C LYS A 232 -34.78 -67.32 24.15
N ALA A 233 -33.58 -66.80 23.92
CA ALA A 233 -32.74 -67.10 22.77
C ALA A 233 -31.47 -67.86 23.20
N ALA A 234 -30.85 -68.59 22.27
CA ALA A 234 -29.55 -69.21 22.51
C ALA A 234 -28.46 -68.13 22.56
N ASP A 235 -27.41 -68.35 23.37
CA ASP A 235 -26.31 -67.39 23.50
C ASP A 235 -25.57 -67.13 22.17
N GLU A 236 -25.54 -68.11 21.25
CA GLU A 236 -24.99 -67.92 19.90
C GLU A 236 -25.75 -66.88 19.07
N ASP A 237 -27.07 -66.76 19.27
CA ASP A 237 -27.91 -65.80 18.56
C ASP A 237 -27.81 -64.37 19.15
N LEU A 238 -27.38 -64.26 20.42
CA LEU A 238 -27.22 -62.97 21.12
C LEU A 238 -25.86 -62.32 20.85
N LYS A 239 -24.81 -63.12 20.58
CA LYS A 239 -23.44 -62.63 20.32
C LYS A 239 -23.36 -61.48 19.31
N PRO A 240 -23.98 -61.54 18.11
CA PRO A 240 -23.90 -60.47 17.14
C PRO A 240 -24.47 -59.13 17.64
N LEU A 241 -25.49 -59.18 18.50
CA LEU A 241 -26.10 -57.99 19.09
C LEU A 241 -25.23 -57.42 20.22
N GLU A 242 -24.59 -58.28 21.01
CA GLU A 242 -23.62 -57.86 22.02
C GLU A 242 -22.37 -57.22 21.39
N ASP A 243 -21.91 -57.77 20.26
CA ASP A 243 -20.81 -57.21 19.47
C ASP A 243 -21.18 -55.84 18.88
N LEU A 244 -22.39 -55.70 18.31
CA LEU A 244 -22.89 -54.42 17.81
C LEU A 244 -23.00 -53.39 18.93
N ARG A 245 -23.56 -53.77 20.08
CA ARG A 245 -23.65 -52.91 21.27
C ARG A 245 -22.27 -52.42 21.70
N LYS A 246 -21.27 -53.30 21.68
CA LYS A 246 -19.89 -52.96 22.03
C LYS A 246 -19.29 -51.99 21.01
N GLU A 247 -19.45 -52.23 19.71
CA GLU A 247 -19.00 -51.32 18.65
C GLU A 247 -19.63 -49.92 18.81
N MET A 248 -20.94 -49.86 19.05
CA MET A 248 -21.64 -48.60 19.28
C MET A 248 -21.13 -47.87 20.53
N GLN A 249 -20.75 -48.60 21.58
CA GLN A 249 -20.22 -48.02 22.80
C GLN A 249 -18.76 -47.54 22.63
N ASP A 250 -17.95 -48.28 21.87
CA ASP A 250 -16.57 -47.92 21.56
C ASP A 250 -16.51 -46.62 20.74
N ALA A 251 -17.49 -46.38 19.86
CA ALA A 251 -17.66 -45.13 19.12
C ALA A 251 -17.88 -43.89 20.03
N LEU A 252 -18.34 -44.07 21.28
CA LEU A 252 -18.53 -42.97 22.23
C LEU A 252 -17.23 -42.60 23.00
N GLY A 253 -16.14 -43.37 22.88
CA GLY A 253 -14.97 -43.36 23.78
C GLY A 253 -13.66 -42.93 23.16
#